data_AF-A0A6G1GNZ2-F1
#
_entry.id   AF-A0A6G1GNZ2-F1
#
_cell.length_a   1.000
_cell.length_b   1.000
_cell.length_c   1.000
_cell.angle_alpha   90.00
_cell.angle_beta   90.00
_cell.angle_gamma   90.00
#
_symmetry.space_group_name_H-M   'P 1'
#
loop_
_entity.id
_entity.type
_entity.pdbx_description
1 polymer ?
#
loop_
_entity_poly.entity_id
_entity_poly.type
_entity_poly.pdbx_seq_one_letter_code
_entity_poly.pdbx_strand_id
1 'polypeptide(L)'
;PTARTYATQASADSIIEAIQELYANAKDEFEIAAEETEANTVYAAEDRAAAREEFEKMKKVYEDAVGGQDAEISEDVKRRVGQRVRELESAILAMEELAQ
;
A
#
# COMPACT_ATOMS: atom_id res chain seq x y z
N PRO A 1 2.77 16.44 -37.88
CA PRO A 1 3.53 15.94 -36.71
C PRO A 1 2.87 16.46 -35.41
N THR A 2 1.93 15.67 -34.88
CA THR A 2 1.20 16.01 -33.65
C THR A 2 2.09 15.65 -32.48
N ALA A 3 2.62 16.65 -31.79
CA ALA A 3 3.36 16.46 -30.55
C ALA A 3 2.42 15.79 -29.54
N ARG A 4 2.69 14.51 -29.24
CA ARG A 4 2.06 13.82 -28.13
C ARG A 4 2.43 14.57 -26.87
N THR A 5 1.42 15.16 -26.25
CA THR A 5 1.44 15.70 -24.90
C THR A 5 1.74 14.56 -23.92
N TYR A 6 3.01 14.19 -23.77
CA TYR A 6 3.50 13.16 -22.85
C TYR A 6 3.72 13.70 -21.43
N ALA A 7 2.96 14.71 -21.03
CA ALA A 7 3.05 15.29 -19.71
C ALA A 7 1.65 15.31 -19.10
N THR A 8 1.52 14.65 -17.94
CA THR A 8 0.45 14.74 -16.93
C THR A 8 -0.81 13.87 -17.05
N GLN A 9 -0.74 12.66 -17.62
CA GLN A 9 -1.67 11.59 -17.22
C GLN A 9 -0.83 10.44 -16.64
N ALA A 10 -1.00 10.16 -15.35
CA ALA A 10 -0.31 9.05 -14.70
C ALA A 10 -0.67 7.76 -15.47
N SER A 11 0.34 7.06 -15.99
CA SER A 11 0.12 5.76 -16.60
C SER A 11 -0.10 4.72 -15.51
N ALA A 12 -0.76 3.62 -15.86
CA ALA A 12 -0.88 2.47 -14.97
C ALA A 12 0.50 2.06 -14.39
N ASP A 13 1.56 2.08 -15.21
CA ASP A 13 2.92 1.77 -14.77
C ASP A 13 3.42 2.72 -13.66
N SER A 14 3.28 4.03 -13.83
CA SER A 14 3.70 5.00 -12.80
C SER A 14 2.93 4.86 -11.48
N ILE A 15 1.63 4.55 -11.56
CA ILE A 15 0.80 4.30 -10.39
C ILE A 15 1.25 3.01 -9.69
N ILE A 16 1.54 1.97 -10.46
CA ILE A 16 1.98 0.68 -9.93
C ILE A 16 3.35 0.81 -9.27
N GLU A 17 4.28 1.56 -9.86
CA GLU A 17 5.57 1.87 -9.24
C GLU A 17 5.39 2.59 -7.89
N ALA A 18 4.52 3.60 -7.83
CA ALA A 18 4.22 4.29 -6.58
C ALA A 18 3.60 3.36 -5.51
N ILE A 19 2.68 2.48 -5.90
CA ILE A 19 2.09 1.48 -5.00
C ILE A 19 3.15 0.49 -4.53
N GLN A 20 4.09 0.08 -5.38
CA GLN A 20 5.17 -0.85 -5.02
C GLN A 20 6.17 -0.22 -4.04
N GLU A 21 6.48 1.06 -4.19
CA GLU A 21 7.32 1.80 -3.25
C GLU A 21 6.64 1.91 -1.87
N LEU A 22 5.37 2.33 -1.86
CA LEU A 22 4.58 2.41 -0.63
C LEU A 22 4.40 1.03 0.02
N TYR A 23 4.23 -0.03 -0.77
CA TYR A 23 4.19 -1.40 -0.29
C TYR A 23 5.49 -1.79 0.41
N ALA A 24 6.65 -1.45 -0.16
CA ALA A 24 7.94 -1.77 0.44
C ALA A 24 8.10 -1.08 1.80
N ASN A 25 7.75 0.20 1.90
CA ASN A 25 7.80 0.95 3.16
C ASN A 25 6.83 0.37 4.19
N ALA A 26 5.56 0.18 3.82
CA ALA A 26 4.56 -0.40 4.72
C ALA A 26 4.93 -1.82 5.17
N LYS A 27 5.61 -2.58 4.33
CA LYS A 27 6.06 -3.94 4.66
C LYS A 27 7.22 -3.94 5.65
N ASP A 28 8.19 -3.03 5.50
CA ASP A 28 9.30 -2.87 6.43
C ASP A 28 8.81 -2.48 7.83
N GLU A 29 7.97 -1.44 7.90
CA GLU A 29 7.34 -1.00 9.15
C GLU A 29 6.48 -2.11 9.78
N PHE A 30 5.75 -2.89 8.98
CA PHE A 30 5.01 -4.05 9.47
C PHE A 30 5.93 -5.11 10.08
N GLU A 31 7.08 -5.39 9.47
CA GLU A 31 8.02 -6.38 10.01
C GLU A 31 8.59 -5.95 11.36
N ILE A 32 8.94 -4.67 11.51
CA ILE A 32 9.36 -4.08 12.79
C ILE A 32 8.22 -4.17 13.81
N ALA A 33 7.02 -3.72 13.44
CA ALA A 33 5.87 -3.73 14.32
C ALA A 33 5.50 -5.14 14.79
N ALA A 34 5.61 -6.14 13.91
CA ALA A 34 5.35 -7.53 14.24
C ALA A 34 6.38 -8.08 15.24
N GLU A 35 7.67 -7.82 15.00
CA GLU A 35 8.76 -8.24 15.90
C GLU A 35 8.59 -7.62 17.30
N GLU A 36 8.34 -6.31 17.37
CA GLU A 36 8.17 -5.60 18.64
C GLU A 36 6.89 -6.02 19.39
N THR A 37 5.82 -6.33 18.65
CA THR A 37 4.58 -6.88 19.21
C THR A 37 4.80 -8.27 19.81
N GLU A 38 5.51 -9.15 19.11
CA GLU A 38 5.87 -10.49 19.61
C GLU A 38 6.79 -10.41 20.84
N ALA A 39 7.70 -9.45 20.86
CA ALA A 39 8.59 -9.18 21.99
C ALA A 39 7.91 -8.46 23.17
N ASN A 40 6.64 -8.04 23.01
CA ASN A 40 5.84 -7.32 24.00
C ASN A 40 6.57 -6.08 24.57
N THR A 41 7.18 -5.31 23.67
CA THR A 41 7.92 -4.10 24.04
C THR A 41 6.99 -2.90 24.20
N VAL A 42 7.51 -1.81 24.76
CA VAL A 42 6.77 -0.55 24.88
C VAL A 42 6.61 0.18 23.54
N TYR A 43 7.44 -0.15 22.54
CA TYR A 43 7.47 0.50 21.23
C TYR A 43 6.45 -0.09 20.26
N ALA A 44 6.03 -1.33 20.50
CA ALA A 44 5.07 -2.06 19.67
C ALA A 44 3.81 -1.26 19.28
N ALA A 45 3.31 -0.36 20.13
CA ALA A 45 2.15 0.46 19.80
C ALA A 45 2.45 1.55 18.75
N GLU A 46 3.61 2.20 18.82
CA GLU A 46 4.02 3.24 17.87
C GLU A 46 4.39 2.61 16.52
N ASP A 47 5.09 1.48 16.53
CA ASP A 47 5.47 0.78 15.30
C ASP A 47 4.24 0.23 14.55
N ARG A 48 3.26 -0.32 15.28
CA ARG A 48 1.96 -0.72 14.69
C ARG A 48 1.25 0.47 14.03
N ALA A 49 1.30 1.65 14.66
CA ALA A 49 0.70 2.86 14.09
C ALA A 49 1.45 3.32 12.82
N ALA A 50 2.77 3.22 12.79
CA ALA A 50 3.59 3.52 11.61
C ALA A 50 3.26 2.58 10.43
N ALA A 51 3.24 1.26 10.68
CA ALA A 51 2.83 0.27 9.69
C ALA A 51 1.43 0.53 9.13
N ARG A 52 0.49 0.92 10.02
CA ARG A 52 -0.87 1.29 9.61
C ARG A 52 -0.87 2.56 8.74
N GLU A 53 -0.14 3.59 9.13
CA GLU A 53 -0.09 4.85 8.39
C GLU A 53 0.45 4.65 6.96
N GLU A 54 1.57 3.93 6.82
CA GLU A 54 2.16 3.64 5.50
C GLU A 54 1.23 2.77 4.65
N PHE A 55 0.56 1.79 5.26
CA PHE A 55 -0.45 1.00 4.55
C PHE A 55 -1.64 1.86 4.08
N GLU A 56 -2.15 2.78 4.89
CA GLU A 56 -3.23 3.68 4.49
C GLU A 56 -2.82 4.60 3.32
N LYS A 57 -1.56 5.06 3.29
CA LYS A 57 -1.01 5.79 2.14
C LYS A 57 -1.03 4.93 0.88
N MET A 58 -0.54 3.67 0.97
CA MET A 58 -0.57 2.72 -0.14
C MET A 58 -2.00 2.44 -0.63
N LYS A 59 -2.91 2.15 0.31
CA LYS A 59 -4.31 1.82 0.04
C LYS A 59 -5.04 2.96 -0.65
N LYS A 60 -4.81 4.20 -0.22
CA LYS A 60 -5.39 5.38 -0.87
C LYS A 60 -5.00 5.50 -2.34
N VAL A 61 -3.72 5.33 -2.67
CA VAL A 61 -3.25 5.39 -4.08
C VAL A 61 -3.89 4.27 -4.91
N TYR A 62 -3.99 3.07 -4.34
CA TYR A 62 -4.67 1.94 -4.98
C TYR A 62 -6.16 2.23 -5.22
N GLU A 63 -6.89 2.70 -4.21
CA GLU A 63 -8.33 3.00 -4.31
C GLU A 63 -8.61 4.13 -5.29
N ASP A 64 -7.81 5.19 -5.29
CA ASP A 64 -7.92 6.30 -6.24
C ASP A 64 -7.72 5.82 -7.69
N ALA A 65 -6.73 4.94 -7.91
CA ALA A 65 -6.47 4.37 -9.24
C ALA A 65 -7.56 3.41 -9.71
N VAL A 66 -8.09 2.60 -8.80
CA VAL A 66 -9.14 1.62 -9.10
C VAL A 66 -10.51 2.27 -9.27
N GLY A 67 -10.82 3.30 -8.49
CA GLY A 67 -12.06 4.07 -8.53
C GLY A 67 -12.10 5.15 -9.61
N GLY A 68 -10.99 5.35 -10.34
CA GLY A 68 -10.90 6.30 -11.44
C GLY A 68 -11.79 5.97 -12.65
N GLN A 69 -11.93 6.93 -13.56
CA GLN A 69 -12.75 6.78 -14.78
C GLN A 69 -12.07 5.96 -15.90
N ASP A 70 -10.78 5.68 -15.78
CA ASP A 70 -10.01 4.93 -16.77
C ASP A 70 -10.03 3.43 -16.44
N ALA A 71 -10.85 2.68 -17.18
CA ALA A 71 -11.03 1.25 -16.98
C ALA A 71 -9.76 0.43 -17.28
N GLU A 72 -8.92 0.86 -18.22
CA GLU A 72 -7.69 0.15 -18.55
C GLU A 72 -6.69 0.25 -17.40
N ILE A 73 -6.52 1.47 -16.85
CA ILE A 73 -5.68 1.70 -15.68
C ILE A 73 -6.21 0.93 -14.46
N SER A 74 -7.52 1.00 -14.20
CA SER A 74 -8.16 0.32 -13.07
C SER A 74 -7.91 -1.19 -13.11
N GLU A 75 -8.11 -1.83 -14.26
CA GLU A 75 -7.92 -3.28 -14.40
C GLU A 75 -6.45 -3.69 -14.28
N ASP A 76 -5.52 -2.92 -14.86
CA ASP A 76 -4.09 -3.22 -14.74
C ASP A 76 -3.56 -3.08 -13.31
N VAL A 77 -4.00 -2.03 -12.60
CA VAL A 77 -3.66 -1.84 -11.18
C VAL A 77 -4.25 -2.98 -10.33
N LYS A 78 -5.55 -3.31 -10.48
CA LYS A 78 -6.16 -4.45 -9.78
C LYS A 78 -5.39 -5.74 -10.01
N ARG A 79 -5.07 -6.04 -11.27
CA ARG A 79 -4.41 -7.29 -11.68
C ARG A 79 -2.99 -7.40 -11.11
N ARG A 80 -2.22 -6.31 -11.09
CA ARG A 80 -0.79 -6.35 -10.73
C ARG A 80 -0.53 -6.19 -9.24
N VAL A 81 -1.33 -5.39 -8.53
CA VAL A 81 -1.06 -5.06 -7.11
C VAL A 81 -2.22 -5.36 -6.17
N GLY A 82 -3.43 -5.62 -6.66
CA GLY A 82 -4.61 -5.81 -5.80
C GLY A 82 -4.51 -6.98 -4.81
N GLN A 83 -3.78 -8.05 -5.15
CA GLN A 83 -3.53 -9.15 -4.20
C GLN A 83 -2.65 -8.69 -3.04
N ARG A 84 -1.54 -8.00 -3.33
CA ARG A 84 -0.59 -7.51 -2.31
C ARG A 84 -1.25 -6.55 -1.33
N VAL A 85 -2.12 -5.67 -1.83
CA VAL A 85 -2.90 -4.74 -1.00
C VAL A 85 -3.74 -5.51 0.03
N ARG A 86 -4.52 -6.51 -0.41
CA ARG A 86 -5.38 -7.30 0.49
C ARG A 86 -4.60 -8.16 1.47
N GLU A 87 -3.47 -8.73 1.04
CA GLU A 87 -2.61 -9.55 1.90
C GLU A 87 -2.00 -8.71 3.03
N LEU A 88 -1.46 -7.53 2.70
CA LEU A 88 -0.89 -6.63 3.70
C LEU A 88 -1.96 -6.07 4.65
N GLU A 89 -3.15 -5.72 4.13
CA GLU A 89 -4.29 -5.31 4.96
C GLU A 89 -4.66 -6.38 5.99
N SER A 90 -4.78 -7.62 5.54
CA SER A 90 -5.14 -8.75 6.40
C SER A 90 -4.06 -9.02 7.44
N ALA A 91 -2.78 -8.88 7.07
CA ALA A 91 -1.65 -9.06 7.99
C ALA A 91 -1.62 -7.97 9.07
N ILE A 92 -1.82 -6.71 8.71
CA ILE A 92 -1.88 -5.59 9.66
C ILE A 92 -3.06 -5.77 10.63
N LEU A 93 -4.25 -6.09 10.12
CA LEU A 93 -5.42 -6.34 10.98
C LEU A 93 -5.19 -7.49 11.96
N ALA A 94 -4.59 -8.60 11.51
CA ALA A 94 -4.28 -9.72 12.38
C ALA A 94 -3.27 -9.35 13.48
N MET A 95 -2.24 -8.56 13.15
CA MET A 95 -1.27 -8.06 14.14
C MET A 95 -1.94 -7.11 15.14
N GLU A 96 -2.82 -6.22 14.69
CA GLU A 96 -3.59 -5.32 15.56
C GLU A 96 -4.52 -6.09 16.52
N GLU A 97 -5.16 -7.17 16.05
CA GLU A 97 -6.00 -8.06 16.87
C GLU A 97 -5.21 -8.82 17.94
N LEU A 98 -3.99 -9.28 17.63
CA LEU A 98 -3.12 -9.99 18.58
C LEU A 98 -2.65 -9.10 19.74
N ALA A 99 -2.66 -7.80 19.54
CA ALA A 99 -2.13 -6.82 20.48
C ALA A 99 -3.22 -6.06 21.25
N GLN A 100 -4.46 -6.55 21.23
CA GLN A 100 -5.58 -6.15 22.10
C GLN A 100 -5.56 -6.89 23.44
#